data_AF-A0A7S0ZAQ6-F1
#
_entry.id   AF-A0A7S0ZAQ6-F1
#
_cell.length_a   1.000
_cell.length_b   1.000
_cell.length_c   1.000
_cell.angle_alpha   90.00
_cell.angle_beta   90.00
_cell.angle_gamma   90.00
#
_symmetry.space_group_name_H-M   'P 1'
#
loop_
_entity.id
_entity.type
_entity.pdbx_description
1 polymer ?
#
loop_
_entity_poly.entity_id
_entity_poly.type
_entity_poly.pdbx_seq_one_letter_code
_entity_poly.pdbx_strand_id
1 'polypeptide(L)'
;TTDPTWDELLVVREICVRPGEKFPNLNVMIYDWELSVPDYLGRAIIPAHELDEVPATISRARWYDIFSSNPSFPAGQILAAFQFIPAEKSSESPLTDRAFHISSTTRVLR
;
A
#
# COMPACT_ATOMS: atom_id res chain seq x y z
N THR A 1 7.56 -11.84 -14.67
CA THR A 1 7.14 -12.90 -13.73
C THR A 1 5.63 -12.86 -13.59
N THR A 2 4.93 -13.99 -13.47
CA THR A 2 3.45 -14.01 -13.40
C THR A 2 2.92 -13.81 -11.99
N ASP A 3 3.70 -14.19 -10.98
CA ASP A 3 3.30 -14.18 -9.57
C ASP A 3 4.44 -13.59 -8.70
N PRO A 4 4.69 -12.27 -8.79
CA PRO A 4 5.72 -11.62 -7.99
C PRO A 4 5.38 -11.63 -6.50
N THR A 5 6.39 -11.81 -5.65
CA THR A 5 6.29 -11.71 -4.20
C THR A 5 7.16 -10.55 -3.72
N TRP A 6 6.60 -9.68 -2.87
CA TRP A 6 7.35 -8.60 -2.23
C TRP A 6 7.79 -8.97 -0.82
N ASP A 7 6.92 -9.61 -0.03
CA ASP A 7 7.15 -9.91 1.39
C ASP A 7 7.62 -8.67 2.20
N GLU A 8 7.07 -7.50 1.84
CA GLU A 8 7.46 -6.19 2.39
C GLU A 8 6.42 -5.64 3.36
N LEU A 9 6.90 -4.85 4.33
CA LEU A 9 6.09 -3.99 5.19
C LEU A 9 6.31 -2.53 4.79
N LEU A 10 5.25 -1.87 4.35
CA LEU A 10 5.25 -0.44 4.07
C LEU A 10 4.57 0.32 5.20
N VAL A 11 5.25 1.36 5.71
CA VAL A 11 4.71 2.23 6.77
C VAL A 11 4.69 3.66 6.26
N VAL A 12 3.48 4.22 6.13
CA VAL A 12 3.27 5.63 5.81
C VAL A 12 2.93 6.36 7.11
N ARG A 13 3.73 7.37 7.47
CA ARG A 13 3.56 8.16 8.69
C ARG A 13 2.96 9.52 8.36
N GLU A 14 2.48 10.21 9.40
CA GLU A 14 2.05 11.62 9.31
C GLU A 14 0.91 11.86 8.31
N ILE A 15 -0.01 10.89 8.18
CA ILE A 15 -1.20 11.03 7.35
C ILE A 15 -2.15 12.03 8.05
N CYS A 16 -2.29 13.21 7.45
CA CYS A 16 -3.19 14.26 7.92
C CYS A 16 -4.45 14.33 7.04
N VAL A 17 -5.62 14.21 7.66
CA VAL A 17 -6.92 14.39 6.98
C VAL A 17 -7.48 15.77 7.28
N ARG A 18 -7.99 16.41 6.22
CA ARG A 18 -8.86 17.60 6.24
C ARG A 18 -9.86 17.62 7.40
N PRO A 19 -9.96 18.62 8.31
CA PRO A 19 -11.15 18.71 9.16
C PRO A 19 -12.42 18.74 8.29
N GLY A 20 -13.37 17.83 8.55
CA GLY A 20 -14.59 17.68 7.76
C GLY A 20 -14.48 16.81 6.50
N GLU A 21 -13.28 16.35 6.15
CA GLU A 21 -13.07 15.42 5.04
C GLU A 21 -13.23 13.96 5.49
N LYS A 22 -13.66 13.11 4.56
CA LYS A 22 -13.69 11.66 4.80
C LYS A 22 -12.29 11.08 4.76
N PHE A 23 -12.08 10.02 5.53
CA PHE A 23 -10.87 9.22 5.40
C PHE A 23 -10.77 8.67 3.95
N PRO A 24 -9.64 8.86 3.25
CA PRO A 24 -9.53 8.47 1.85
C PRO A 24 -9.39 6.96 1.71
N ASN A 25 -9.79 6.45 0.54
CA ASN A 25 -9.40 5.10 0.13
C ASN A 25 -7.89 5.04 -0.10
N LEU A 26 -7.27 3.89 0.18
CA LEU A 26 -5.88 3.64 -0.14
C LEU A 26 -5.80 3.13 -1.58
N ASN A 27 -4.95 3.75 -2.39
CA ASN A 27 -4.66 3.28 -3.75
C ASN A 27 -3.26 2.66 -3.78
N VAL A 28 -3.18 1.38 -4.14
CA VAL A 28 -1.91 0.69 -4.38
C VAL A 28 -1.71 0.63 -5.89
N MET A 29 -0.66 1.30 -6.38
CA MET A 29 -0.33 1.37 -7.79
C MET A 29 0.82 0.41 -8.09
N ILE A 30 0.64 -0.41 -9.12
CA ILE A 30 1.63 -1.39 -9.55
C ILE A 30 2.29 -0.90 -10.83
N TYR A 31 3.62 -0.90 -10.83
CA TYR A 31 4.44 -0.48 -11.95
C TYR A 31 5.43 -1.58 -12.33
N ASP A 32 5.73 -1.67 -13.62
CA ASP A 32 6.89 -2.39 -14.13
C ASP A 32 8.06 -1.40 -14.28
N TRP A 33 9.23 -1.81 -13.80
CA TRP A 33 10.44 -0.98 -13.77
C TRP A 33 11.53 -1.48 -14.74
N GLU A 34 11.18 -2.36 -15.69
CA GLU A 34 12.13 -2.86 -16.71
C GLU A 34 12.64 -1.79 -17.69
N LEU A 35 11.92 -0.67 -17.84
CA LEU A 35 12.24 0.40 -18.79
C LEU A 35 12.73 1.68 -18.10
N SER A 36 13.27 2.62 -18.89
CA SER A 36 13.68 3.95 -18.41
C SER A 36 12.52 4.81 -17.90
N VAL A 37 11.29 4.47 -18.29
CA VAL A 37 10.05 5.04 -17.79
C VAL A 37 9.22 3.89 -17.21
N PRO A 38 8.78 3.98 -15.95
CA PRO A 38 7.94 2.96 -15.34
C PRO A 38 6.65 2.75 -16.12
N ASP A 39 6.33 1.51 -16.45
CA ASP A 39 5.06 1.18 -17.09
C ASP A 39 3.99 0.92 -16.01
N TYR A 40 2.80 1.49 -16.19
CA TYR A 40 1.71 1.34 -15.21
C TYR A 40 0.91 0.08 -15.52
N LEU A 41 0.94 -0.88 -14.60
CA LEU A 41 0.25 -2.16 -14.76
C LEU A 41 -1.20 -2.11 -14.25
N GLY A 42 -1.44 -1.34 -13.18
CA GLY A 42 -2.79 -1.19 -12.65
C GLY A 42 -2.83 -0.64 -11.22
N ARG A 43 -4.05 -0.56 -10.69
CA ARG A 43 -4.29 -0.12 -9.31
C ARG A 43 -5.29 -1.03 -8.58
N ALA A 44 -5.00 -1.28 -7.31
CA ALA A 44 -5.98 -1.77 -6.36
C ALA A 44 -6.50 -0.58 -5.53
N ILE A 45 -7.81 -0.52 -5.32
CA ILE A 45 -8.46 0.50 -4.49
C ILE A 45 -8.99 -0.18 -3.23
N ILE A 46 -8.43 0.17 -2.08
CA ILE A 46 -8.81 -0.36 -0.79
C ILE A 46 -9.75 0.65 -0.13
N PRO A 47 -11.01 0.29 0.11
CA PRO A 47 -11.96 1.18 0.75
C PRO A 47 -11.51 1.62 2.14
N ALA A 48 -11.75 2.89 2.48
CA ALA A 48 -11.39 3.46 3.78
C ALA A 48 -11.93 2.66 4.98
N HIS A 49 -13.10 2.03 4.86
CA HIS A 49 -13.69 1.24 5.94
C HIS A 49 -12.99 -0.10 6.18
N GLU A 50 -12.15 -0.57 5.25
CA GLU A 50 -11.28 -1.73 5.43
C GLU A 50 -9.94 -1.35 6.08
N LEU A 51 -9.62 -0.06 6.15
CA LEU A 51 -8.46 0.49 6.85
C LEU A 51 -8.83 0.68 8.32
N ASP A 52 -9.10 -0.42 9.01
CA ASP A 52 -9.45 -0.41 10.43
C ASP A 52 -8.19 -0.41 11.33
N GLU A 53 -8.41 -0.33 12.63
CA GLU A 53 -7.33 -0.40 13.63
C GLU A 53 -6.85 -1.84 13.90
N VAL A 54 -7.40 -2.79 13.16
CA VAL A 54 -6.96 -4.17 12.94
C VAL A 54 -5.46 -4.41 12.74
N PRO A 55 -4.66 -5.09 13.58
CA PRO A 55 -3.28 -5.41 13.19
C PRO A 55 -3.20 -6.10 11.83
N ALA A 56 -2.43 -5.49 10.93
CA ALA A 56 -2.11 -6.06 9.63
C ALA A 56 -1.26 -7.33 9.85
N THR A 57 -1.88 -8.49 9.63
CA THR A 57 -1.27 -9.81 9.82
C THR A 57 -1.51 -10.65 8.58
N ILE A 58 -0.64 -11.62 8.32
CA ILE A 58 -0.77 -12.55 7.18
C ILE A 58 -2.13 -13.26 7.21
N SER A 59 -2.62 -13.64 8.40
CA SER A 59 -3.94 -14.25 8.59
C SER A 59 -5.12 -13.37 8.17
N ARG A 60 -4.91 -12.07 8.04
CA ARG A 60 -5.93 -11.10 7.60
C ARG A 60 -5.70 -10.59 6.19
N ALA A 61 -4.65 -11.05 5.50
CA ALA A 61 -4.41 -10.66 4.13
C ALA A 61 -5.57 -11.12 3.25
N ARG A 62 -5.96 -10.26 2.32
CA ARG A 62 -7.04 -10.50 1.35
C ARG A 62 -6.54 -10.21 -0.05
N TRP A 63 -7.13 -10.90 -1.01
CA TRP A 63 -6.91 -10.61 -2.42
C TRP A 63 -7.70 -9.36 -2.81
N TYR A 64 -6.99 -8.37 -3.33
CA TYR A 64 -7.56 -7.14 -3.89
C TYR A 64 -7.36 -7.13 -5.39
N ASP A 65 -8.44 -6.92 -6.14
CA ASP A 65 -8.40 -6.84 -7.60
C ASP A 65 -7.61 -5.61 -8.05
N ILE A 66 -6.75 -5.82 -9.04
CA ILE A 66 -6.01 -4.78 -9.73
C ILE A 66 -6.74 -4.48 -11.03
N PHE A 67 -7.09 -3.22 -11.23
CA PHE A 67 -7.69 -2.76 -12.47
C PHE A 67 -6.69 -1.93 -13.26
N SER A 68 -6.64 -2.18 -14.58
CA SER A 68 -5.88 -1.34 -15.50
C SER A 68 -6.49 0.07 -15.59
N SER A 69 -5.93 0.92 -16.44
CA SER A 69 -6.53 2.21 -16.78
C SER A 69 -7.98 2.08 -17.27
N ASN A 70 -8.33 0.93 -17.85
CA ASN A 70 -9.71 0.57 -18.16
C ASN A 70 -10.27 -0.37 -17.07
N PRO A 71 -11.25 0.08 -16.27
CA PRO A 71 -11.80 -0.70 -15.16
C PRO A 71 -12.56 -1.96 -15.60
N SER A 72 -12.86 -2.11 -16.89
CA SER A 72 -13.48 -3.32 -17.44
C SER A 72 -12.49 -4.48 -17.58
N PHE A 73 -11.18 -4.23 -17.42
CA PHE A 73 -10.11 -5.20 -17.60
C PHE A 73 -9.34 -5.39 -16.29
N PRO A 74 -9.60 -6.47 -15.54
CA PRO A 74 -8.77 -6.84 -14.40
C PRO A 74 -7.37 -7.21 -14.91
N ALA A 75 -6.35 -6.63 -14.29
CA ALA A 75 -4.93 -6.85 -14.63
C ALA A 75 -4.28 -7.92 -13.74
N GLY A 76 -4.91 -8.26 -12.62
CA GLY A 76 -4.39 -9.23 -11.65
C GLY A 76 -4.99 -9.01 -10.27
N GLN A 77 -4.34 -9.57 -9.25
CA GLN A 77 -4.72 -9.41 -7.85
C GLN A 77 -3.47 -9.22 -6.98
N ILE A 78 -3.59 -8.46 -5.88
CA ILE A 78 -2.55 -8.39 -4.84
C ILE A 78 -3.07 -9.03 -3.55
N LEU A 79 -2.22 -9.77 -2.85
CA LEU A 79 -2.51 -10.27 -1.51
C LEU A 79 -1.86 -9.34 -0.49
N ALA A 80 -2.68 -8.62 0.28
CA ALA A 80 -2.17 -7.65 1.27
C ALA A 80 -3.09 -7.53 2.49
N ALA A 81 -2.54 -7.04 3.60
CA ALA A 81 -3.30 -6.63 4.78
C ALA A 81 -2.96 -5.17 5.08
N PHE A 82 -3.97 -4.39 5.45
CA PHE A 82 -3.82 -2.96 5.74
C PHE A 82 -4.32 -2.66 7.14
N GLN A 83 -3.74 -1.62 7.74
CA GLN A 83 -4.13 -1.11 9.04
C GLN A 83 -3.95 0.40 9.02
N PHE A 84 -4.92 1.12 9.59
CA PHE A 84 -4.74 2.53 9.92
C PHE A 84 -4.61 2.69 11.44
N ILE A 85 -3.58 3.41 11.87
CA ILE A 85 -3.32 3.65 13.29
C ILE A 85 -3.46 5.15 13.55
N PRO A 86 -4.50 5.58 14.29
CA PRO A 86 -4.64 6.97 14.70
C PRO A 86 -3.40 7.44 15.48
N ALA A 87 -3.04 8.72 15.31
CA ALA A 87 -1.84 9.29 15.92
C ALA A 87 -1.85 9.12 17.46
N GLU A 88 -3.04 9.21 18.08
CA GLU A 88 -3.24 9.06 19.52
C GLU A 88 -2.91 7.65 20.03
N LYS A 89 -3.00 6.63 19.16
CA LYS A 89 -2.73 5.22 19.48
C LYS A 89 -1.38 4.75 18.95
N SER A 90 -0.66 5.62 18.25
CA SER A 90 0.60 5.26 17.58
C SER A 90 1.70 4.83 18.54
N SER A 91 1.72 5.37 19.77
CA SER A 91 2.69 4.99 20.81
C SER A 91 2.51 3.56 21.34
N GLU A 92 1.34 2.95 21.12
CA GLU A 92 1.02 1.59 21.56
C GLU A 92 1.27 0.54 20.47
N SER A 93 1.57 0.98 19.24
CA SER A 93 1.82 0.05 18.14
C SER A 93 3.23 -0.53 18.23
N PRO A 94 3.40 -1.88 18.20
CA PRO A 94 4.72 -2.51 18.21
C PRO A 94 5.51 -2.27 16.91
N LEU A 95 4.86 -1.75 15.86
CA LEU A 95 5.49 -1.45 14.57
C LEU A 95 6.30 -0.15 14.59
N THR A 96 6.15 0.66 15.64
CA THR A 96 6.72 2.01 15.71
C THR A 96 8.24 2.02 15.81
N ASP A 97 8.85 0.92 16.29
CA ASP A 97 10.27 0.83 16.65
C ASP A 97 11.17 0.12 15.62
N ARG A 98 10.61 -0.41 14.52
CA ARG A 98 11.37 -1.16 13.49
C ARG A 98 11.01 -0.84 12.05
N ALA A 99 10.35 0.28 11.79
CA ALA A 99 10.17 0.73 10.41
C ALA A 99 11.52 1.18 9.86
N PHE A 100 12.14 0.34 9.03
CA PHE A 100 13.27 0.73 8.21
C PHE A 100 12.90 2.03 7.50
N HIS A 101 13.76 3.04 7.63
CA HIS A 101 13.68 4.25 6.83
C HIS A 101 13.73 3.82 5.37
N ILE A 102 12.59 3.79 4.68
CA ILE A 102 12.60 3.78 3.21
C ILE A 102 12.99 5.19 2.82
N SER A 103 14.30 5.46 2.90
CA SER A 103 14.89 6.51 2.09
C SER A 103 14.71 6.04 0.65
N SER A 104 13.93 6.77 -0.13
CA SER A 104 13.96 6.67 -1.58
C SER A 104 15.38 6.99 -2.05
N THR A 105 16.23 5.97 -2.02
CA THR A 105 17.59 6.10 -2.51
C THR A 105 17.49 5.98 -4.01
N THR A 106 17.43 7.12 -4.68
CA THR A 106 17.74 7.23 -6.11
C THR A 106 19.15 6.69 -6.31
N ARG A 107 19.28 5.38 -6.57
CA ARG A 107 20.54 4.80 -7.04
C ARG A 107 20.66 5.10 -8.52
N VAL A 108 21.31 6.22 -8.83
CA VAL A 108 21.96 6.40 -10.13
C VAL A 108 23.15 5.44 -10.14
N LEU A 109 22.99 4.30 -10.81
CA LEU A 109 24.13 3.48 -11.22
C LEU A 109 24.44 3.84 -12.68
N ARG A 110 25.68 4.26 -12.89
CA ARG A 110 26.27 4.66 -14.16
C ARG A 110 26.35 3.49 -15.14
#